data_AF-A0A660S206-F1
#
_entry.id   AF-A0A660S206-F1
#
_cell.length_a   1.000
_cell.length_b   1.000
_cell.length_c   1.000
_cell.angle_alpha   90.00
_cell.angle_beta   90.00
_cell.angle_gamma   90.00
#
_symmetry.space_group_name_H-M   'P 1'
#
loop_
_entity.id
_entity.type
_entity.pdbx_description
1 polymer ?
#
loop_
_entity_poly.entity_id
_entity_poly.type
_entity_poly.pdbx_seq_one_letter_code
_entity_poly.pdbx_strand_id
1 'polypeptide(L)'
;MEAILYAIIASVIYGLAGYLKNAPQEDFDVAKFLSTLLVAVLVGGICYITGVPISEANITEQLMAYTGLIVLIQQMIKALMRRL
;
A
#
# COMPACT_ATOMS: atom_id res chain seq x y z
N MET A 1 2.04 19.93 -7.78
CA MET A 1 1.25 19.30 -8.86
C MET A 1 1.86 17.97 -9.29
N GLU A 2 3.18 17.86 -9.44
CA GLU A 2 3.86 16.65 -9.93
C GLU A 2 3.78 15.43 -8.98
N ALA A 3 3.82 15.64 -7.66
CA ALA A 3 3.79 14.55 -6.68
C ALA A 3 2.50 13.69 -6.71
N ILE A 4 1.35 14.32 -6.96
CA ILE A 4 0.06 13.61 -7.06
C ILE A 4 0.03 12.74 -8.32
N LEU A 5 0.56 13.25 -9.44
CA LEU A 5 0.66 12.49 -10.68
C LEU A 5 1.57 11.27 -10.52
N TYR A 6 2.73 11.42 -9.87
CA TYR A 6 3.63 10.29 -9.59
C TYR A 6 3.00 9.27 -8.63
N ALA A 7 2.26 9.71 -7.61
CA ALA A 7 1.55 8.81 -6.70
C ALA A 7 0.46 8.00 -7.43
N ILE A 8 -0.30 8.63 -8.32
CA ILE A 8 -1.30 7.95 -9.15
C ILE A 8 -0.63 6.90 -10.04
N ILE A 9 0.45 7.26 -10.75
CA ILE A 9 1.18 6.33 -11.62
C ILE A 9 1.77 5.17 -10.81
N ALA A 10 2.40 5.45 -9.67
CA ALA A 10 2.96 4.42 -8.78
C ALA A 10 1.88 3.46 -8.26
N SER A 11 0.69 3.97 -7.92
CA SER A 11 -0.43 3.14 -7.46
C SER A 11 -0.96 2.20 -8.55
N VAL A 12 -1.03 2.67 -9.81
CA VAL A 12 -1.42 1.86 -10.97
C VAL A 12 -0.37 0.78 -11.24
N ILE A 13 0.92 1.14 -11.22
CA ILE A 13 2.02 0.18 -11.41
C ILE A 13 2.02 -0.87 -10.29
N TYR A 14 1.83 -0.46 -9.04
CA TYR A 14 1.79 -1.39 -7.90
C TYR A 14 0.61 -2.36 -7.99
N GLY A 15 -0.58 -1.86 -8.35
CA GLY A 15 -1.76 -2.71 -8.58
C GLY A 15 -1.54 -3.71 -9.72
N LEU A 16 -0.94 -3.28 -10.83
CA LEU A 16 -0.58 -4.15 -11.96
C LEU A 16 0.52 -5.15 -11.61
N ALA A 17 1.52 -4.75 -10.83
CA ALA A 17 2.59 -5.64 -10.37
C ALA A 17 2.06 -6.71 -9.39
N GLY A 18 1.15 -6.33 -8.50
CA GLY A 18 0.44 -7.28 -7.63
C GLY A 18 -0.39 -8.29 -8.43
N TYR A 19 -1.05 -7.83 -9.50
CA TYR A 19 -1.73 -8.70 -10.45
C TYR A 19 -0.77 -9.69 -11.14
N LEU A 20 0.31 -9.20 -11.76
CA LEU A 20 1.28 -10.05 -12.46
C LEU A 20 1.93 -11.09 -11.54
N LYS A 21 2.17 -10.73 -10.28
CA LYS A 21 2.72 -11.64 -9.27
C LYS A 21 1.78 -12.82 -8.97
N ASN A 22 0.48 -12.56 -8.94
CA ASN A 22 -0.53 -13.57 -8.57
C ASN A 22 -1.21 -14.22 -9.79
N ALA A 23 -0.97 -13.73 -11.01
CA ALA A 23 -1.52 -14.26 -12.25
C ALA A 23 -1.36 -15.79 -12.47
N PRO A 24 -0.29 -16.47 -11.99
CA PRO A 24 -0.19 -17.92 -12.10
C PRO A 24 -1.00 -18.69 -11.04
N GLN A 25 -1.51 -18.00 -10.01
CA GLN A 25 -2.09 -18.61 -8.80
C GLN A 25 -3.55 -18.23 -8.58
N GLU A 26 -4.03 -17.11 -9.15
CA GLU A 26 -5.38 -16.62 -8.97
C GLU A 26 -5.84 -15.79 -10.19
N ASP A 27 -7.10 -15.98 -10.61
CA ASP A 27 -7.72 -15.19 -11.67
C ASP A 27 -7.91 -13.72 -11.26
N PHE A 28 -7.96 -12.82 -12.25
CA PHE A 28 -8.16 -11.39 -11.98
C PHE A 28 -9.51 -11.12 -11.32
N ASP A 29 -9.48 -10.74 -10.05
CA ASP A 29 -10.66 -10.29 -9.31
C ASP A 29 -10.78 -8.76 -9.38
N VAL A 30 -11.75 -8.31 -10.17
CA VAL A 30 -12.08 -6.89 -10.36
C VAL A 30 -12.45 -6.22 -9.03
N ALA A 31 -13.10 -6.94 -8.12
CA ALA A 31 -13.50 -6.39 -6.82
C ALA A 31 -12.27 -6.18 -5.91
N LYS A 32 -11.29 -7.09 -5.92
CA LYS A 32 -10.02 -6.90 -5.21
C LYS A 32 -9.21 -5.73 -5.78
N PHE A 33 -9.17 -5.59 -7.11
CA PHE A 33 -8.50 -4.47 -7.76
C PHE A 33 -9.15 -3.13 -7.40
N LEU A 34 -10.48 -3.03 -7.50
CA LEU A 34 -11.23 -1.84 -7.11
C LEU A 34 -11.03 -1.48 -5.64
N SER A 35 -11.02 -2.49 -4.75
CA SER A 35 -10.75 -2.27 -3.32
C SER A 35 -9.35 -1.67 -3.10
N THR A 36 -8.35 -2.16 -3.82
CA THR A 36 -6.98 -1.64 -3.76
C THR A 36 -6.89 -0.21 -4.28
N LEU A 37 -7.55 0.07 -5.41
CA LEU A 37 -7.61 1.41 -6.00
C LEU A 37 -8.30 2.41 -5.06
N LEU A 38 -9.41 2.01 -4.44
CA LEU A 38 -10.19 2.86 -3.53
C LEU A 38 -9.38 3.21 -2.27
N VAL A 39 -8.66 2.24 -1.69
CA VAL A 39 -7.73 2.49 -0.58
C VAL A 39 -6.62 3.45 -0.99
N ALA A 40 -6.04 3.28 -2.18
CA ALA A 40 -4.99 4.19 -2.67
C ALA A 40 -5.49 5.63 -2.83
N VAL A 41 -6.70 5.82 -3.36
CA VAL A 41 -7.34 7.14 -3.48
C VAL A 41 -7.59 7.77 -2.10
N LEU A 42 -8.10 7.00 -1.14
CA LEU A 42 -8.34 7.50 0.22
C LEU A 42 -7.03 7.91 0.91
N VAL A 43 -5.99 7.09 0.83
CA VAL A 43 -4.68 7.40 1.43
C VAL A 43 -4.07 8.65 0.78
N GLY A 44 -4.12 8.75 -0.56
CA GLY A 44 -3.65 9.94 -1.29
C GLY A 44 -4.42 11.20 -0.90
N GLY A 45 -5.75 11.10 -0.76
CA GLY A 45 -6.61 12.19 -0.31
C GLY A 45 -6.30 12.64 1.12
N ILE A 46 -6.08 11.70 2.04
CA ILE A 46 -5.68 12.00 3.43
C ILE A 46 -4.34 12.73 3.43
N CYS A 47 -3.33 12.22 2.72
CA CYS A 47 -2.01 12.85 2.65
C CYS A 47 -2.08 14.29 2.11
N TYR A 48 -2.95 14.52 1.11
CA TYR A 48 -3.21 15.85 0.57
C TYR A 48 -3.85 16.79 1.60
N ILE A 49 -4.86 16.33 2.33
CA ILE A 49 -5.56 17.13 3.36
C ILE A 49 -4.64 17.44 4.54
N THR A 50 -3.85 16.46 4.99
CA THR A 50 -2.94 16.63 6.13
C THR A 50 -1.68 17.41 5.79
N GLY A 51 -1.47 17.76 4.52
CA GLY A 51 -0.30 18.51 4.06
C GLY A 51 1.02 17.77 4.29
N VAL A 52 0.99 16.43 4.39
CA VAL A 52 2.18 15.62 4.65
C VAL A 52 3.10 15.74 3.43
N PRO A 53 4.31 16.31 3.57
CA PRO A 53 5.19 16.49 2.44
C PRO A 53 5.67 15.13 1.94
N ILE A 54 5.21 14.76 0.73
CA ILE A 54 5.67 13.57 0.01
C ILE A 54 6.97 13.96 -0.71
N SER A 55 8.11 13.72 -0.05
CA SER A 55 9.47 13.84 -0.61
C SER A 55 10.15 12.47 -0.59
N GLU A 56 11.15 12.24 -1.45
CA GLU A 56 11.86 10.95 -1.51
C GLU A 56 12.47 10.53 -0.15
N ALA A 57 12.97 11.51 0.61
CA ALA A 57 13.48 11.31 1.97
C ALA A 57 12.36 10.87 2.94
N ASN A 58 11.22 11.57 2.93
CA ASN A 58 10.08 11.25 3.80
C ASN A 58 9.40 9.93 3.43
N ILE A 59 9.32 9.61 2.13
CA ILE A 59 8.70 8.36 1.67
C ILE A 59 9.51 7.18 2.20
N THR A 60 10.84 7.21 2.09
CA THR A 60 11.68 6.09 2.51
C THR A 60 11.59 5.87 4.02
N GLU A 61 11.66 6.94 4.82
CA GLU A 61 11.50 6.86 6.27
C GLU A 61 10.11 6.37 6.69
N GLN A 62 9.05 6.91 6.06
CA GLN A 62 7.68 6.48 6.34
C GLN A 62 7.45 5.02 5.94
N LEU A 63 7.96 4.60 4.77
CA LEU A 63 7.81 3.23 4.31
C LEU A 63 8.52 2.25 5.25
N MET A 64 9.72 2.59 5.72
CA MET A 64 10.43 1.79 6.72
C MET A 64 9.68 1.73 8.05
N ALA A 65 9.21 2.87 8.57
CA ALA A 65 8.48 2.94 9.84
C ALA A 65 7.17 2.13 9.81
N TYR A 66 6.35 2.33 8.77
CA TYR A 66 5.09 1.61 8.61
C TYR A 66 5.30 0.12 8.32
N THR A 67 6.29 -0.25 7.50
CA THR A 67 6.63 -1.66 7.26
C THR A 67 7.08 -2.34 8.56
N GLY A 68 7.92 -1.67 9.36
CA GLY A 68 8.36 -2.17 10.67
C GLY A 68 7.18 -2.43 11.62
N LEU A 69 6.25 -1.48 11.71
CA LEU A 69 5.02 -1.62 12.51
C LEU A 69 4.14 -2.78 12.02
N ILE A 70 3.91 -2.88 10.70
CA ILE A 70 3.10 -3.96 10.10
C ILE A 70 3.73 -5.31 10.41
N VAL A 71 5.04 -5.46 10.20
CA VAL A 71 5.76 -6.72 10.47
C VAL A 71 5.67 -7.08 11.96
N LEU A 72 5.86 -6.12 12.86
CA LEU A 72 5.75 -6.35 14.30
C LEU A 72 4.36 -6.85 14.69
N ILE A 73 3.31 -6.17 14.23
CA ILE A 73 1.91 -6.57 14.47
C ILE A 73 1.65 -7.96 13.88
N GLN A 74 2.10 -8.21 12.65
CA GLN A 74 1.87 -9.49 11.99
C GLN A 74 2.56 -10.64 12.74
N GLN A 75 3.76 -10.42 13.26
CA GLN A 75 4.46 -11.41 14.07
C GLN A 75 3.78 -11.63 15.43
N MET A 76 3.26 -10.57 16.06
CA MET A 76 2.45 -10.69 17.28
C MET A 76 1.17 -11.51 17.04
N ILE A 77 0.43 -11.20 15.97
CA ILE A 77 -0.78 -11.93 15.60
C ILE A 77 -0.45 -13.40 15.31
N LYS A 78 0.61 -13.70 14.55
CA LYS A 78 1.06 -15.08 14.31
C LYS A 78 1.47 -15.79 15.60
N ALA A 79 2.11 -15.09 16.54
CA ALA A 79 2.49 -15.64 17.84
C ALA A 79 1.28 -15.95 18.72
N LEU A 80 0.24 -15.10 18.69
CA LEU A 80 -1.03 -15.33 19.38
C LEU A 80 -1.82 -16.48 18.75
N MET A 81 -1.89 -16.52 17.41
CA MET A 81 -2.56 -17.60 16.68
C MET A 81 -1.84 -18.94 16.82
N ARG A 82 -0.52 -18.99 17.04
CA ARG A 82 0.20 -20.25 17.35
C ARG A 82 -0.22 -20.86 18.70
N ARG A 83 -0.93 -20.12 19.55
CA ARG A 83 -1.46 -20.60 20.83
C ARG A 83 -2.94 -20.95 20.79
N LEU A 84 -3.61 -20.75 19.66
CA LEU A 84 -5.00 -21.16 19.39
C LEU A 84 -5.00 -22.38 18.46
#